data_AF-A0AAD9B123-F1
#
_entry.id   AF-A0AAD9B123-F1
#
_cell.length_a   1.000
_cell.length_b   1.000
_cell.length_c   1.000
_cell.angle_alpha   90.00
_cell.angle_beta   90.00
_cell.angle_gamma   90.00
#
_symmetry.space_group_name_H-M   'P 1'
#
loop_
_entity.id
_entity.type
_entity.pdbx_description
1 polymer ?
#
loop_
_entity_poly.entity_id
_entity_poly.type
_entity_poly.pdbx_seq_one_letter_code
_entity_poly.pdbx_strand_id
1 'polypeptide(L)'
;MNSCKNFLGQKKRRHQDWYDENDTEIQQLIDIKRQTFITWQNNIHCKVKRAAHAKAKAAVQMQVRKLKSQWWTKKALEIQQLADFGDTRGFFDATRAVYGPSYRCLTPLRSKDGLLLLKDKDFAQTEALQI
;
A
#
# COMPACT_ATOMS: atom_id res chain seq x y z
N MET A 1 20.28 -29.67 -4.29
CA MET A 1 18.98 -28.97 -4.45
C MET A 1 19.18 -27.44 -4.49
N ASN A 2 19.79 -26.88 -5.55
CA ASN A 2 20.00 -25.42 -5.65
C ASN A 2 19.58 -24.79 -7.00
N SER A 3 18.94 -25.52 -7.92
CA SER A 3 18.66 -25.00 -9.28
C SER A 3 17.44 -24.07 -9.39
N CYS A 4 16.47 -24.08 -8.47
CA CYS A 4 15.22 -23.30 -8.65
C CYS A 4 15.31 -21.81 -8.27
N LYS A 5 16.40 -21.34 -7.66
CA LYS A 5 16.54 -19.91 -7.29
C LYS A 5 16.95 -19.00 -8.45
N ASN A 6 17.51 -19.55 -9.53
CA ASN A 6 18.16 -18.74 -10.57
C ASN A 6 17.25 -18.42 -11.76
N PHE A 7 16.03 -18.97 -11.83
CA PHE A 7 15.14 -18.79 -12.99
C PHE A 7 13.93 -17.87 -12.73
N LEU A 8 13.53 -17.73 -11.46
CA LEU A 8 12.45 -16.82 -11.06
C LEU A 8 13.10 -15.58 -10.45
N GLY A 9 13.47 -14.62 -11.30
CA GLY A 9 13.83 -13.28 -10.83
C GLY A 9 12.75 -12.80 -9.87
N GLN A 10 13.15 -12.34 -8.67
CA GLN A 10 12.19 -11.85 -7.70
C GLN A 10 11.43 -10.67 -8.30
N LYS A 11 10.16 -10.88 -8.66
CA LYS A 11 9.29 -9.80 -9.12
C LYS A 11 9.10 -8.87 -7.93
N LYS A 12 9.77 -7.70 -7.96
CA LYS A 12 9.58 -6.66 -6.94
C LYS A 12 8.09 -6.35 -6.90
N ARG A 13 7.45 -6.68 -5.78
CA ARG A 13 6.02 -6.44 -5.57
C ARG A 13 5.84 -4.93 -5.65
N ARG A 14 5.08 -4.47 -6.65
CA ARG A 14 4.63 -3.08 -6.73
C ARG A 14 3.37 -2.97 -5.89
N HIS A 15 3.51 -2.45 -4.69
CA HIS A 15 2.41 -1.97 -3.87
C HIS A 15 1.85 -0.70 -4.53
N GLN A 16 0.53 -0.60 -4.64
CA GLN A 16 -0.15 0.64 -5.06
C GLN A 16 -0.16 1.65 -3.90
N ASP A 17 1.00 1.90 -3.29
CA ASP A 17 1.16 2.89 -2.24
C ASP A 17 2.05 4.04 -2.71
N TRP A 18 2.03 5.13 -1.94
CA TRP A 18 2.79 6.35 -2.23
C TRP A 18 4.32 6.13 -2.17
N TYR A 19 4.80 5.00 -1.66
CA TYR A 19 6.21 4.76 -1.40
C TYR A 19 6.90 4.20 -2.65
N ASP A 20 6.31 3.20 -3.30
CA ASP A 20 6.95 2.51 -4.42
C ASP A 20 7.22 3.40 -5.65
N GLU A 21 6.37 4.40 -5.90
CA GLU A 21 6.60 5.40 -6.96
C GLU A 21 7.80 6.31 -6.66
N ASN A 22 8.12 6.49 -5.38
CA ASN A 22 9.12 7.44 -4.89
C ASN A 22 10.31 6.75 -4.19
N ASP A 23 10.43 5.43 -4.30
CA ASP A 23 11.39 4.63 -3.54
C ASP A 23 12.82 5.15 -3.73
N THR A 24 13.24 5.45 -4.95
CA THR A 24 14.58 5.97 -5.24
C THR A 24 14.88 7.28 -4.52
N GLU A 25 13.96 8.24 -4.55
CA GLU A 25 14.11 9.53 -3.87
C GLU A 25 14.11 9.35 -2.35
N ILE A 26 13.25 8.47 -1.82
CA ILE A 26 13.17 8.20 -0.39
C ILE A 26 14.43 7.49 0.11
N GLN A 27 14.98 6.54 -0.65
CA GLN A 27 16.25 5.88 -0.32
C GLN A 27 17.39 6.91 -0.24
N GLN A 28 17.51 7.80 -1.24
CA GLN A 28 18.53 8.85 -1.24
C GLN A 28 18.43 9.76 0.00
N LEU A 29 17.21 10.16 0.38
CA LEU A 29 16.98 10.95 1.59
C LEU A 29 17.37 10.19 2.86
N ILE A 30 17.02 8.91 2.95
CA ILE A 30 17.38 8.04 4.07
C ILE A 30 18.90 7.91 4.19
N ASP A 31 19.61 7.75 3.07
CA ASP A 31 21.06 7.64 3.02
C ASP A 31 21.74 8.93 3.51
N ILE A 32 21.27 10.11 3.09
CA ILE A 32 21.76 11.40 3.60
C ILE A 32 21.55 11.51 5.12
N LYS A 33 20.37 11.11 5.61
CA LYS A 33 20.07 11.09 7.06
C LYS A 33 21.01 10.14 7.80
N ARG A 34 21.28 8.97 7.23
CA ARG A 34 22.15 7.96 7.82
C ARG A 34 23.59 8.44 7.87
N GLN A 35 24.10 9.03 6.80
CA GLN A 35 25.46 9.56 6.75
C GLN A 35 25.68 10.71 7.74
N THR A 36 24.71 11.62 7.84
CA THR A 36 24.75 12.73 8.81
C THR A 36 24.65 12.23 10.26
N PHE A 37 23.92 11.14 10.51
CA PHE A 37 23.90 10.47 11.81
C PHE A 37 25.25 9.83 12.15
N ILE A 38 25.85 9.06 11.24
CA ILE A 38 27.16 8.40 11.46
C ILE A 38 28.25 9.45 11.74
N THR A 39 28.29 10.53 10.96
CA THR A 39 29.28 11.60 11.13
C THR A 39 29.15 12.32 12.48
N TRP A 40 27.94 12.54 12.96
CA TRP A 40 27.69 13.05 14.31
C TRP A 40 28.01 12.03 15.39
N GLN A 41 27.63 10.76 15.22
CA GLN A 41 27.85 9.69 16.19
C GLN A 41 29.35 9.48 16.48
N ASN A 42 30.19 9.56 15.44
CA ASN A 42 31.65 9.50 15.57
C ASN A 42 32.25 10.71 16.30
N ASN A 43 31.48 11.79 16.50
CA ASN A 43 31.92 13.04 17.12
C ASN A 43 30.79 13.64 17.98
N ILE A 44 30.33 12.87 18.97
CA ILE A 44 29.04 13.09 19.63
C ILE A 44 28.89 14.47 20.29
N HIS A 45 29.99 15.06 20.74
CA HIS A 45 30.04 16.39 21.38
C HIS A 45 30.07 17.56 20.38
N CYS A 46 30.21 17.31 19.07
CA CYS A 46 30.27 18.35 18.06
C CYS A 46 28.87 18.93 17.78
N LYS A 47 28.58 20.12 18.33
CA LYS A 47 27.31 20.84 18.15
C LYS A 47 26.97 21.10 16.68
N VAL A 48 27.96 21.40 15.84
CA VAL A 48 27.77 21.65 14.40
C VAL A 48 27.25 20.39 13.69
N LYS A 49 27.86 19.22 13.96
CA LYS A 49 27.43 17.95 13.36
C LYS A 49 26.06 17.52 13.87
N ARG A 50 25.75 17.76 15.15
CA ARG A 50 24.40 17.56 15.70
C ARG A 50 23.36 18.41 14.96
N ALA A 51 23.65 19.69 14.72
CA ALA A 51 22.78 20.59 13.97
C ALA A 51 22.61 20.15 12.51
N ALA A 52 23.69 19.71 11.86
CA ALA A 52 23.65 19.17 10.50
C ALA A 52 22.74 17.94 10.39
N HIS A 53 22.84 16.99 11.33
CA HIS A 53 21.92 15.87 11.39
C HIS A 53 20.48 16.35 11.63
N ALA A 54 20.24 17.25 12.58
CA ALA A 54 18.88 17.76 12.84
C ALA A 54 18.25 18.36 11.57
N LYS A 55 19.03 19.13 10.79
CA LYS A 55 18.61 19.68 9.49
C LYS A 55 18.30 18.58 8.47
N ALA A 56 19.17 17.58 8.33
CA ALA A 56 18.95 16.45 7.43
C ALA A 56 17.67 15.66 7.80
N LYS A 57 17.45 15.42 9.10
CA LYS A 57 16.24 14.76 9.61
C LYS A 57 14.98 15.58 9.27
N ALA A 58 15.01 16.90 9.46
CA ALA A 58 13.89 17.78 9.12
C ALA A 58 13.60 17.77 7.61
N ALA A 59 14.64 17.85 6.77
CA ALA A 59 14.50 17.82 5.32
C ALA A 59 13.85 16.51 4.84
N VAL A 60 14.31 15.36 5.34
CA VAL A 60 13.74 14.05 5.02
C VAL A 60 12.26 14.00 5.41
N GLN A 61 11.93 14.45 6.63
CA GLN A 61 10.55 14.46 7.10
C GLN A 61 9.65 15.37 6.26
N MET A 62 10.13 16.55 5.86
CA MET A 62 9.36 17.44 4.99
C MET A 62 9.11 16.82 3.62
N GLN A 63 10.16 16.29 2.98
CA GLN A 63 10.04 15.75 1.63
C GLN A 63 9.17 14.50 1.60
N VAL A 64 9.33 13.59 2.56
CA VAL A 64 8.46 12.41 2.69
C VAL A 64 6.99 12.79 2.90
N ARG A 65 6.71 13.81 3.74
CA ARG A 65 5.34 14.31 3.91
C ARG A 65 4.78 14.91 2.62
N LYS A 66 5.59 15.66 1.88
CA LYS A 66 5.21 16.26 0.60
C LYS A 66 4.84 15.19 -0.42
N LEU A 67 5.70 14.19 -0.63
CA LEU A 67 5.46 13.08 -1.56
C LEU A 67 4.18 12.31 -1.20
N LYS A 68 4.02 11.98 0.09
CA LYS A 68 2.81 11.35 0.60
C LYS A 68 1.57 12.21 0.31
N SER A 69 1.61 13.51 0.62
CA SER A 69 0.49 14.42 0.40
C SER A 69 0.11 14.52 -1.07
N GLN A 70 1.09 14.66 -1.97
CA GLN A 70 0.87 14.73 -3.41
C GLN A 70 0.17 13.46 -3.92
N TRP A 71 0.60 12.30 -3.45
CA TRP A 71 -0.03 11.03 -3.82
C TRP A 71 -1.49 10.98 -3.36
N TRP A 72 -1.79 11.36 -2.10
CA TRP A 72 -3.17 11.40 -1.60
C TRP A 72 -4.05 12.39 -2.35
N THR A 73 -3.53 13.57 -2.68
CA THR A 73 -4.26 14.56 -3.49
C THR A 73 -4.59 14.01 -4.88
N LYS A 74 -3.61 13.37 -5.53
CA LYS A 74 -3.82 12.74 -6.85
C LYS A 74 -4.86 11.62 -6.77
N LYS A 75 -4.78 10.77 -5.75
CA LYS A 75 -5.70 9.65 -5.55
C LYS A 75 -7.13 10.12 -5.26
N ALA A 76 -7.27 11.17 -4.44
CA ALA A 76 -8.57 11.78 -4.17
C ALA A 76 -9.21 12.37 -5.43
N LEU A 77 -8.41 13.06 -6.27
CA LEU A 77 -8.88 13.60 -7.54
C LEU A 77 -9.33 12.49 -8.51
N GLU A 78 -8.56 11.41 -8.63
CA GLU A 78 -8.93 10.24 -9.44
C GLU A 78 -10.28 9.65 -8.99
N ILE A 79 -10.45 9.43 -7.68
CA ILE A 79 -11.69 8.88 -7.12
C ILE A 79 -12.87 9.83 -7.36
N GLN A 80 -12.68 11.13 -7.18
CA GLN A 80 -13.72 12.14 -7.44
C GLN A 80 -14.14 12.14 -8.92
N GLN A 81 -13.18 12.17 -9.84
CA GLN A 81 -13.45 12.15 -11.28
C GLN A 81 -14.23 10.90 -11.71
N LEU A 82 -13.87 9.73 -11.17
CA LEU A 82 -14.59 8.48 -11.46
C LEU A 82 -16.04 8.54 -10.98
N ALA A 83 -16.28 9.15 -9.82
CA ALA A 83 -17.64 9.38 -9.32
C ALA A 83 -18.41 10.36 -10.23
N ASP A 84 -17.78 11.47 -10.64
CA ASP A 84 -18.39 12.49 -11.49
C ASP A 84 -18.76 11.94 -12.88
N PHE A 85 -17.96 11.04 -13.43
CA PHE A 85 -18.24 10.35 -14.70
C PHE A 85 -19.25 9.19 -14.58
N GLY A 86 -19.65 8.81 -13.36
CA GLY A 86 -20.52 7.66 -13.12
C GLY A 86 -19.85 6.30 -13.31
N ASP A 87 -18.51 6.23 -13.37
CA ASP A 87 -17.78 4.97 -13.45
C ASP A 87 -17.68 4.30 -12.07
N THR A 88 -18.75 3.60 -11.71
CA THR A 88 -18.85 2.85 -10.45
C THR A 88 -17.76 1.79 -10.32
N ARG A 89 -17.39 1.11 -11.41
CA ARG A 89 -16.37 0.06 -11.35
C ARG A 89 -15.00 0.66 -11.06
N GLY A 90 -14.61 1.69 -11.80
CA GLY A 90 -13.36 2.41 -11.59
C GLY A 90 -13.30 3.00 -10.19
N PHE A 91 -14.39 3.61 -9.70
CA PHE A 91 -14.47 4.14 -8.33
C PHE A 91 -14.16 3.07 -7.26
N PHE A 92 -14.79 1.90 -7.36
CA PHE A 92 -14.56 0.79 -6.42
C PHE A 92 -13.15 0.19 -6.54
N ASP A 93 -12.60 0.12 -7.75
CA ASP A 93 -11.23 -0.36 -7.96
C ASP A 93 -10.21 0.64 -7.36
N ALA A 94 -10.41 1.95 -7.55
CA ALA A 94 -9.55 3.00 -7.01
C ALA A 94 -9.63 3.11 -5.47
N THR A 95 -10.81 2.93 -4.88
CA THR A 95 -10.94 2.86 -3.41
C THR A 95 -10.33 1.59 -2.85
N ARG A 96 -10.50 0.43 -3.51
CA ARG A 96 -9.87 -0.82 -3.07
C ARG A 96 -8.34 -0.77 -3.15
N ALA A 97 -7.78 -0.04 -4.12
CA ALA A 97 -6.34 0.20 -4.20
C ALA A 97 -5.79 0.88 -2.93
N VAL A 98 -6.57 1.77 -2.31
CA VAL A 98 -6.18 2.53 -1.11
C VAL A 98 -6.30 1.69 0.16
N TYR A 99 -7.44 1.03 0.36
CA TYR A 99 -7.72 0.28 1.59
C TYR A 99 -7.14 -1.14 1.57
N GLY A 100 -6.72 -1.62 0.40
CA GLY A 100 -6.31 -3.01 0.19
C GLY A 100 -7.51 -3.95 0.01
N PRO A 101 -7.25 -5.27 -0.02
CA PRO A 101 -8.32 -6.26 -0.11
C PRO A 101 -9.30 -6.11 1.05
N SER A 102 -10.55 -5.78 0.75
CA SER A 102 -11.62 -5.83 1.74
C SER A 102 -11.86 -7.29 2.10
N TYR A 103 -11.56 -7.66 3.34
CA TYR A 103 -11.92 -8.97 3.88
C TYR A 103 -13.44 -9.04 3.99
N ARG A 104 -14.08 -9.63 2.97
CA ARG A 104 -15.46 -10.09 3.10
C ARG A 104 -15.44 -11.35 3.96
N CYS A 105 -15.63 -11.18 5.27
CA CYS A 105 -16.05 -12.30 6.11
C CYS A 105 -17.49 -12.61 5.72
N LEU A 106 -17.68 -13.60 4.83
CA LEU A 106 -18.99 -14.15 4.58
C LEU A 106 -19.42 -14.84 5.87
N THR A 107 -20.33 -14.23 6.61
CA THR A 107 -20.97 -14.88 7.75
C THR A 107 -21.86 -16.00 7.18
N PRO A 108 -21.57 -17.28 7.45
CA PRO A 108 -22.38 -18.35 6.90
C PRO A 108 -23.79 -18.24 7.47
N LEU A 109 -24.79 -18.09 6.60
CA LEU A 109 -26.18 -18.07 7.00
C LEU A 109 -26.64 -19.52 7.19
N ARG A 110 -27.29 -19.78 8.32
CA ARG A 110 -27.85 -21.09 8.64
C ARG A 110 -29.31 -21.13 8.19
N SER A 111 -29.68 -22.17 7.44
CA SER A 111 -31.08 -22.40 7.05
C SER A 111 -31.96 -22.53 8.30
N LYS A 112 -33.26 -22.22 8.16
CA LYS A 112 -34.25 -22.29 9.23
C LYS A 112 -34.30 -23.66 9.91
N ASP A 113 -34.07 -24.72 9.15
CA ASP A 113 -34.06 -26.11 9.65
C ASP A 113 -32.74 -26.49 10.34
N GLY A 114 -31.75 -25.59 10.37
CA GLY A 114 -30.49 -25.77 11.07
C GLY A 114 -29.50 -26.72 10.38
N LEU A 115 -29.87 -27.39 9.29
CA LEU A 115 -29.09 -28.44 8.64
C LEU A 115 -28.11 -27.91 7.59
N LEU A 116 -28.40 -26.77 6.96
CA LEU A 116 -27.59 -26.23 5.86
C LEU A 116 -26.92 -24.92 6.27
N LEU A 117 -25.62 -24.83 5.98
CA LEU A 117 -24.83 -23.59 6.06
C LEU A 117 -24.59 -23.10 4.65
N LEU A 118 -25.19 -21.97 4.28
CA LEU A 118 -24.87 -21.31 3.01
C LEU A 118 -23.50 -20.64 3.14
N LYS A 119 -22.53 -21.15 2.37
CA LYS A 119 -21.25 -20.50 2.10
C LYS A 119 -21.22 -20.20 0.61
N ASP A 120 -21.07 -18.94 0.23
CA ASP A 120 -21.15 -18.55 -1.18
C ASP A 120 -20.00 -19.17 -2.00
N LYS A 121 -20.37 -20.07 -2.92
CA LYS A 121 -20.07 -19.98 -4.37
C LYS A 121 -20.70 -21.09 -5.23
N ASP A 122 -21.28 -22.14 -4.64
CA ASP A 122 -21.69 -23.32 -5.41
C ASP A 122 -23.22 -23.48 -5.62
N PHE A 123 -24.06 -22.56 -5.13
CA PHE A 123 -25.52 -22.69 -5.24
C PHE A 123 -26.12 -22.13 -6.55
N ALA A 124 -25.30 -21.61 -7.47
CA ALA A 124 -25.80 -20.98 -8.69
C ALA A 124 -26.09 -21.95 -9.85
N GLN A 125 -26.19 -23.28 -9.63
CA GLN A 125 -26.33 -24.21 -10.75
C GLN A 125 -27.24 -25.44 -10.58
N THR A 126 -28.04 -25.55 -9.53
CA THR A 126 -28.89 -26.76 -9.34
C THR A 126 -30.34 -26.50 -8.96
N GLU A 127 -31.00 -25.51 -9.57
CA GLU A 127 -32.48 -25.44 -9.58
C GLU A 127 -33.01 -24.89 -10.93
N ALA A 128 -32.57 -25.46 -12.05
CA ALA A 128 -33.14 -25.21 -13.38
C ALA A 128 -33.66 -26.50 -14.06
N LEU A 129 -34.01 -27.53 -13.29
CA LEU A 129 -34.60 -28.79 -13.80
C LEU A 129 -35.76 -29.32 -12.94
N GLN A 130 -36.64 -28.44 -12.47
CA GLN A 130 -37.98 -28.85 -12.07
C GLN A 130 -38.94 -27.67 -12.02
N ILE A 131 -39.42 -27.28 -13.21
CA ILE A 131 -40.82 -27.07 -13.63
C ILE A 131 -40.79 -26.83 -15.14
#